data_AF-A0AA42AYZ8-F1
#
_entry.id   AF-A0AA42AYZ8-F1
#
_cell.length_a   1.000
_cell.length_b   1.000
_cell.length_c   1.000
_cell.angle_alpha   90.00
_cell.angle_beta   90.00
_cell.angle_gamma   90.00
#
_symmetry.space_group_name_H-M   'P 1'
#
loop_
_entity.id
_entity.type
_entity.pdbx_description
1 polymer ?
#
loop_
_entity_poly.entity_id
_entity_poly.type
_entity_poly.pdbx_seq_one_letter_code
_entity_poly.pdbx_strand_id
1 'polypeptide(L)' 'DVGRIPELLQNQQPFQFSNLLHLKLQKMSLSAHSVHAVDCLLKIMPSIESLILEFAP' A
#
# COMPACT_ATOMS: atom_id res chain seq x y z
N ASP A 1 16.01 8.96 -19.35
CA ASP A 1 17.20 8.14 -19.03
C ASP A 1 16.84 7.00 -18.10
N VAL A 2 16.58 5.82 -18.65
CA VAL A 2 16.11 4.62 -17.93
C VAL A 2 17.30 3.80 -17.37
N GLY A 3 18.53 4.12 -17.79
CA GLY A 3 19.75 3.38 -17.44
C GLY A 3 20.25 3.53 -16.00
N ARG A 4 19.73 4.49 -15.22
CA ARG A 4 20.17 4.74 -13.82
C ARG A 4 19.28 4.10 -12.76
N ILE A 5 18.18 3.46 -13.17
CA ILE A 5 17.25 2.79 -12.27
C ILE A 5 17.92 1.61 -11.52
N PRO A 6 18.78 0.78 -12.14
CA PRO A 6 19.40 -0.34 -11.44
C PRO A 6 20.33 0.09 -10.28
N GLU A 7 21.10 1.16 -10.46
CA GLU A 7 22.04 1.68 -9.46
C GLU A 7 21.32 2.31 -8.26
N LEU A 8 20.14 2.90 -8.47
CA LEU A 8 19.27 3.43 -7.42
C LEU A 8 18.60 2.32 -6.60
N LEU A 9 18.25 1.20 -7.23
CA LEU A 9 17.62 0.07 -6.55
C LEU A 9 18.62 -0.81 -5.78
N GLN A 10 19.89 -0.86 -6.21
CA GLN A 10 20.92 -1.65 -5.52
C GLN A 10 21.42 -1.01 -4.22
N ASN A 11 21.30 0.32 -4.07
CA ASN A 11 21.81 1.06 -2.90
C ASN A 11 20.72 1.51 -1.91
N GLN A 12 19.45 1.30 -2.23
CA GLN A 12 18.37 1.61 -1.28
C GLN A 12 18.14 0.40 -0.39
N GLN A 13 18.18 0.64 0.93
CA GLN A 13 17.71 -0.33 1.92
C GLN A 13 16.37 -0.94 1.46
N PRO A 14 16.09 -2.22 1.80
CA PRO A 14 14.83 -2.86 1.42
C PRO A 14 13.71 -1.89 1.73
N PHE A 15 12.88 -1.57 0.74
CA PHE A 15 11.82 -0.57 0.84
C PHE A 15 10.99 -0.89 2.08
N GLN A 16 11.29 -0.22 3.18
CA GLN A 16 10.59 -0.45 4.43
C GLN A 16 9.27 0.27 4.29
N PHE A 17 8.19 -0.50 4.35
CA PHE A 17 6.83 0.03 4.42
C PHE A 17 6.58 0.87 5.69
N SER A 18 7.60 1.11 6.52
CA SER A 18 7.57 2.00 7.68
C SER A 18 7.14 3.44 7.33
N ASN A 19 7.28 3.85 6.07
CA ASN A 19 6.81 5.16 5.60
C ASN A 19 5.34 5.18 5.15
N LEU A 20 4.64 4.03 5.11
CA LEU A 20 3.20 3.98 4.79
C LEU A 20 2.38 4.13 6.08
N LEU A 21 2.42 5.31 6.69
CA LEU A 21 1.53 5.69 7.79
C LEU A 21 0.09 5.92 7.29
N HIS A 22 -0.06 6.33 6.03
CA HIS A 22 -1.34 6.66 5.42
C HIS A 22 -1.58 5.80 4.19
N LEU A 23 -2.67 5.03 4.18
CA LEU A 23 -3.11 4.23 3.05
C LEU A 23 -4.41 4.78 2.46
N LYS A 24 -4.42 4.98 1.14
CA LYS A 24 -5.60 5.39 0.38
C LYS A 24 -5.91 4.34 -0.69
N LEU A 25 -7.07 3.70 -0.58
CA LEU A 25 -7.57 2.73 -1.57
C LEU A 25 -8.74 3.36 -2.34
N GLN A 26 -8.58 3.50 -3.65
CA GLN A 26 -9.56 4.16 -4.52
C GLN A 26 -10.28 3.16 -5.42
N LYS A 27 -11.52 3.50 -5.81
CA LYS A 27 -12.36 2.68 -6.70
C LYS A 27 -12.57 1.26 -6.16
N MET A 28 -12.65 1.14 -4.84
CA MET A 28 -12.93 -0.12 -4.16
C MET A 28 -14.35 -0.58 -4.50
N SER A 29 -14.51 -1.87 -4.83
CA SER A 29 -15.85 -2.47 -4.86
C SER A 29 -16.30 -2.81 -3.44
N LEU A 30 -17.58 -2.58 -3.12
CA LEU A 30 -18.15 -2.99 -1.84
C LEU A 30 -18.57 -4.46 -1.91
N SER A 31 -17.59 -5.37 -1.75
CA SER A 31 -17.83 -6.81 -1.72
C SER A 31 -17.17 -7.44 -0.50
N ALA A 32 -17.67 -8.60 -0.07
CA ALA A 32 -17.07 -9.36 1.03
C ALA A 32 -15.59 -9.68 0.78
N HIS A 33 -15.22 -9.96 -0.48
CA HIS A 33 -13.84 -10.21 -0.86
C HIS A 33 -12.98 -8.96 -0.70
N SER A 34 -13.49 -7.80 -1.12
CA SER A 34 -12.77 -6.52 -1.03
C SER A 34 -12.54 -6.12 0.43
N VAL A 35 -13.56 -6.30 1.29
CA VAL A 35 -13.44 -6.05 2.74
C VAL A 35 -12.42 -7.00 3.37
N HIS A 36 -12.45 -8.28 3.02
CA HIS A 36 -11.49 -9.26 3.51
C HIS A 36 -10.05 -8.95 3.08
N ALA A 37 -9.85 -8.48 1.84
CA ALA A 37 -8.54 -8.07 1.36
C ALA A 37 -7.98 -6.88 2.17
N VAL A 38 -8.82 -5.91 2.52
CA VAL A 38 -8.42 -4.77 3.39
C VAL A 38 -8.04 -5.25 4.79
N ASP A 39 -8.83 -6.16 5.39
CA ASP A 39 -8.53 -6.74 6.71
C ASP A 39 -7.17 -7.47 6.71
N CYS A 40 -6.91 -8.29 5.69
CA CYS A 40 -5.62 -8.96 5.53
C CYS A 40 -4.47 -7.97 5.38
N LEU A 41 -4.67 -6.89 4.63
CA LEU A 41 -3.65 -5.86 4.40
C LEU A 41 -3.31 -5.10 5.69
N LEU A 42 -4.32 -4.75 6.50
CA LEU A 42 -4.09 -4.09 7.79
C LEU A 42 -3.33 -5.00 8.78
N LYS A 43 -3.54 -6.33 8.74
CA LYS A 43 -2.82 -7.28 9.59
C LYS A 43 -1.34 -7.38 9.28
N ILE A 44 -0.95 -7.24 8.01
CA ILE A 44 0.46 -7.30 7.60
C ILE A 44 1.18 -5.95 7.69
N MET A 45 0.43 -4.85 7.84
CA MET A 45 0.95 -3.48 7.93
C MET A 45 0.51 -2.80 9.23
N PRO A 46 1.10 -3.20 10.38
CA PRO A 46 0.71 -2.67 11.70
C PRO A 46 1.06 -1.18 11.89
N SER A 47 1.84 -0.59 10.98
CA SER A 47 2.26 0.82 11.01
C SER A 47 1.27 1.78 10.32
N ILE A 48 0.14 1.29 9.78
CA ILE A 48 -0.87 2.16 9.18
C ILE A 48 -1.63 2.89 10.29
N GLU A 49 -1.48 4.22 10.33
CA GLU A 49 -2.20 5.11 11.25
C GLU A 49 -3.54 5.58 10.68
N SER A 50 -3.63 5.68 9.35
CA SER A 50 -4.82 6.21 8.67
C SER A 50 -5.15 5.41 7.42
N LEU A 51 -6.43 5.03 7.29
CA LEU A 51 -6.99 4.35 6.12
C LEU A 51 -8.13 5.18 5.51
N ILE A 52 -8.02 5.50 4.22
CA ILE A 52 -9.10 6.11 3.42
C ILE A 52 -9.56 5.09 2.38
N LEU A 53 -10.85 4.76 2.40
CA LEU A 53 -11.50 3.91 1.41
C LEU A 53 -12.44 4.76 0.56
N GLU A 54 -12.17 4.83 -0.75
CA GLU A 54 -13.07 5.45 -1.73
C GLU A 54 -13.66 4.35 -2.60
N PHE A 55 -14.98 4.18 -2.52
CA PHE A 55 -15.69 3.17 -3.30
C PHE A 55 -15.94 3.64 -4.73
N ALA A 56 -15.99 2.69 -5.66
CA ALA A 56 -16.52 2.96 -6.99
C ALA A 56 -17.99 3.40 -6.87
N PRO A 57 -18.46 4.33 -7.73
CA PRO A 57 -19.85 4.74 -7.77
C PRO A 57 -20.80 3.57 -8.08
#